data_AF-A0A0C2N3C2-F1
#
_entry.id   AF-A0A0C2N3C2-F1
#
_cell.length_a   1.000
_cell.length_b   1.000
_cell.length_c   1.000
_cell.angle_alpha   90.00
_cell.angle_beta   90.00
_cell.angle_gamma   90.00
#
_symmetry.space_group_name_H-M   'P 1'
#
loop_
_entity.id
_entity.type
_entity.pdbx_description
1 polymer ?
#
loop_
_entity_poly.entity_id
_entity_poly.type
_entity_poly.pdbx_seq_one_letter_code
_entity_poly.pdbx_strand_id
1 'polypeptide(L)'
;MFRYVNLHQTRCKALFLSEDVTLSKNLCVKDEWTNILVLYTSQMLYISRILTNDNDIGGKRPTSINLQENVDLTTPIAFDYPKQLLYNIQAEYIVQFPLFGTSERKIYFMGDVITDMTFDPILCVFVLLTNRRQLKILSKLTNFQHVVYEDVVGFQYSFHTRKISFVTSTNSFCSCNLLELPQCYTSNLNIRHAFVDMERSMVLLLTRDNKLVIQKFEADPTTIHSSIDVPGVSHFTVYDHHLYFLSDGQLVNRNLDTEVEKLLLAWPFNFNNIAFHRVALQRILRF
;
A
#
# COMPACT_ATOMS: atom_id res chain seq x y z
N MET A 1 -15.23 9.22 21.27
CA MET A 1 -15.21 9.32 19.79
C MET A 1 -14.00 10.15 19.40
N PHE A 2 -12.88 9.51 19.07
CA PHE A 2 -11.66 10.21 18.66
C PHE A 2 -11.84 10.68 17.23
N ARG A 3 -11.84 12.00 17.00
CA ARG A 3 -12.06 12.60 15.68
C ARG A 3 -10.77 13.29 15.26
N TYR A 4 -10.27 12.98 14.06
CA TYR A 4 -9.13 13.71 13.50
C TYR A 4 -9.51 15.17 13.27
N VAL A 5 -8.61 16.08 13.61
CA VAL A 5 -8.80 17.51 13.42
C VAL A 5 -7.86 17.93 12.29
N ASN A 6 -8.40 18.50 11.21
CA ASN A 6 -7.59 19.26 10.26
C ASN A 6 -6.93 20.41 11.03
N LEU A 7 -5.63 20.26 11.31
CA LEU A 7 -4.84 21.28 11.98
C LEU A 7 -3.59 21.49 11.14
N HIS A 8 -3.41 22.76 10.73
CA HIS A 8 -2.15 23.24 10.19
C HIS A 8 -0.98 22.69 11.03
N GLN A 9 0.10 22.25 10.40
CA GLN A 9 1.20 21.52 11.04
C GLN A 9 1.76 22.22 12.30
N THR A 10 1.69 23.56 12.34
CA THR A 10 2.11 24.41 13.48
C THR A 10 1.10 24.52 14.63
N ARG A 11 -0.16 24.15 14.41
CA ARG A 11 -1.27 24.23 15.38
C ARG A 11 -1.76 22.87 15.84
N CYS A 12 -1.23 21.78 15.29
CA CYS A 12 -1.61 20.43 15.68
C CYS A 12 -1.03 20.10 17.06
N LYS A 13 -1.80 20.35 18.13
CA LYS A 13 -1.49 19.87 19.47
C LYS A 13 -1.98 18.42 19.57
N ALA A 14 -1.04 17.47 19.56
CA ALA A 14 -1.31 16.03 19.64
C ALA A 14 -2.16 15.61 20.85
N LEU A 15 -2.20 16.46 21.89
CA LEU A 15 -3.04 16.30 23.09
C LEU A 15 -4.53 16.09 22.82
N PHE A 16 -5.04 16.45 21.63
CA PHE A 16 -6.46 16.29 21.29
C PHE A 16 -6.79 15.00 20.52
N LEU A 17 -5.79 14.20 20.12
CA LEU A 17 -5.97 13.15 19.11
C LEU A 17 -5.62 11.73 19.57
N SER A 18 -4.70 11.55 20.52
CA SER A 18 -4.46 10.26 21.20
C SER A 18 -3.47 10.45 22.36
N GLU A 19 -3.35 9.46 23.24
CA GLU A 19 -2.22 9.36 24.20
C GLU A 19 -0.87 9.20 23.47
N ASP A 20 -0.86 8.81 22.20
CA ASP A 20 0.34 8.67 21.38
C ASP A 20 0.63 9.93 20.54
N VAL A 21 1.36 10.85 21.17
CA VAL A 21 1.75 12.15 20.62
C VAL A 21 2.54 12.02 19.30
N THR A 22 3.17 10.86 19.05
CA THR A 22 4.05 10.66 17.89
C THR A 22 3.28 10.29 16.62
N LEU A 23 2.33 9.33 16.72
CA LEU A 23 1.48 8.92 15.59
C LEU A 23 0.65 10.08 15.07
N SER A 24 0.13 10.89 15.99
CA SER A 24 -0.68 12.07 15.70
C SER A 24 0.04 13.03 14.74
N LYS A 25 1.35 13.23 14.87
CA LYS A 25 2.13 14.15 14.01
C LYS A 25 2.17 13.72 12.53
N ASN A 26 2.21 12.42 12.25
CA ASN A 26 2.16 11.91 10.88
C ASN A 26 0.79 12.09 10.23
N LEU A 27 -0.25 12.31 11.03
CA LEU A 27 -1.63 12.49 10.58
C LEU A 27 -2.08 13.97 10.63
N CYS A 28 -1.23 14.88 11.13
CA CYS A 28 -1.48 16.32 11.14
C CYS A 28 -1.07 16.96 9.81
N VAL A 29 -2.03 17.21 8.91
CA VAL A 29 -1.75 17.84 7.61
C VAL A 29 -2.66 19.04 7.35
N LYS A 30 -2.20 19.96 6.49
CA LYS A 30 -2.96 21.17 6.10
C LYS A 30 -4.09 20.81 5.12
N ASP A 31 -3.84 19.82 4.28
CA ASP A 31 -4.76 19.37 3.23
C ASP A 31 -5.74 18.31 3.76
N GLU A 32 -6.77 17.99 2.98
CA GLU A 32 -7.73 16.93 3.34
C GLU A 32 -7.16 15.51 3.16
N TRP A 33 -5.94 15.41 2.62
CA TRP A 33 -5.31 14.15 2.27
C TRP A 33 -3.85 14.12 2.70
N THR A 34 -3.36 12.93 3.05
CA THR A 34 -1.94 12.66 3.15
C THR A 34 -1.60 11.29 2.61
N ASN A 35 -0.33 11.08 2.31
CA ASN A 35 0.20 9.85 1.76
C ASN A 35 1.16 9.28 2.78
N ILE A 36 1.04 7.99 3.06
CA ILE A 36 1.88 7.32 4.04
C ILE A 36 2.39 6.01 3.47
N LEU A 37 3.58 5.65 3.91
CA LEU A 37 4.11 4.31 3.79
C LEU A 37 3.81 3.57 5.08
N VAL A 38 3.23 2.38 4.97
CA VAL A 38 3.14 1.41 6.06
C VAL A 38 4.28 0.43 5.87
N LEU A 39 5.11 0.31 6.89
CA LEU A 39 6.33 -0.50 6.91
C LEU A 39 6.16 -1.61 7.93
N TYR A 40 6.45 -2.83 7.51
CA TYR A 40 6.22 -4.02 8.31
C TYR A 40 7.56 -4.55 8.82
N THR A 41 7.59 -4.95 10.08
CA THR A 41 8.57 -5.91 10.60
C THR A 41 7.84 -7.19 10.98
N SER A 42 8.57 -8.19 11.47
CA SER A 42 7.94 -9.42 11.97
C SER A 42 7.09 -9.22 13.24
N GLN A 43 7.17 -8.05 13.89
CA GLN A 43 6.54 -7.81 15.20
C GLN A 43 5.75 -6.51 15.28
N MET A 44 6.02 -5.54 14.40
CA MET A 44 5.48 -4.19 14.53
C MET A 44 5.16 -3.61 13.15
N LEU A 45 4.18 -2.71 13.12
CA LEU A 45 3.94 -1.83 11.98
C LEU A 45 4.47 -0.43 12.29
N TYR A 46 4.93 0.24 11.26
CA TYR A 46 5.35 1.63 11.33
C TYR A 46 4.70 2.42 10.21
N ILE A 47 4.42 3.69 10.46
CA ILE A 47 4.02 4.65 9.43
C ILE A 47 5.11 5.67 9.18
N SER A 48 5.25 6.04 7.91
CA SER A 48 6.10 7.14 7.49
C SER A 48 5.32 8.03 6.53
N ARG A 49 5.08 9.28 6.91
CA ARG A 49 4.36 10.23 6.06
C ARG A 49 5.23 10.68 4.89
N ILE A 50 4.67 10.70 3.69
CA ILE A 50 5.27 11.30 2.52
C ILE A 50 4.98 12.81 2.48
N LEU A 51 6.02 13.63 2.34
CA LEU A 51 5.89 15.09 2.13
C LEU A 51 6.08 15.43 0.65
N THR A 52 5.40 16.47 0.19
CA THR A 52 5.44 16.92 -1.22
C THR A 52 6.64 17.79 -1.57
N ASN A 53 7.50 18.14 -0.60
CA ASN A 53 8.64 19.05 -0.82
C ASN A 53 9.93 18.29 -0.51
N ASP A 54 10.74 17.97 -1.53
CA ASP A 54 12.16 17.50 -1.67
C ASP A 54 12.84 16.62 -0.59
N ASN A 55 12.33 16.62 0.63
CA ASN A 55 12.50 15.67 1.71
C ASN A 55 11.22 14.82 1.80
N ASP A 56 11.11 13.87 0.88
CA ASP A 56 9.87 13.13 0.57
C ASP A 56 9.27 12.33 1.73
N ILE A 57 9.92 12.28 2.89
CA ILE A 57 9.38 11.68 4.10
C ILE A 57 9.47 12.68 5.27
N GLY A 58 8.35 12.88 5.97
CA GLY A 58 8.17 13.93 6.97
C GLY A 58 8.88 13.74 8.30
N GLY A 59 9.53 12.60 8.51
CA GLY A 59 10.39 12.34 9.64
C GLY A 59 11.54 11.40 9.26
N LYS A 60 12.70 11.57 9.90
CA LYS A 60 13.87 10.68 9.69
C LYS A 60 13.68 9.26 10.22
N ARG A 61 12.64 9.03 11.03
CA ARG A 61 12.33 7.72 11.62
C ARG A 61 10.83 7.45 11.52
N PRO A 62 10.42 6.26 11.02
CA PRO A 62 9.04 5.81 11.04
C PRO A 62 8.49 5.74 12.46
N THR A 63 7.19 5.98 12.61
CA THR A 63 6.49 5.93 13.89
C THR A 63 5.75 4.61 14.04
N SER A 64 5.94 3.91 15.15
CA SER A 64 5.25 2.64 15.42
C SER A 64 3.73 2.83 15.53
N ILE A 65 2.99 1.85 15.03
CA ILE A 65 1.55 1.71 15.27
C ILE A 65 1.39 0.68 16.38
N ASN A 66 0.79 1.08 17.50
CA ASN A 66 0.36 0.13 18.52
C ASN A 66 -0.95 -0.51 18.05
N LEU A 67 -0.88 -1.79 17.69
CA LEU A 67 -2.05 -2.58 17.32
C LEU A 67 -2.69 -3.20 18.57
N GLN A 68 -3.97 -3.54 18.46
CA GLN A 68 -4.64 -4.33 19.49
C GLN A 68 -4.05 -5.75 19.55
N GLU A 69 -4.05 -6.38 20.73
CA GLU A 69 -3.41 -7.69 20.97
C GLU A 69 -3.92 -8.80 20.03
N ASN A 70 -5.18 -8.72 19.58
CA ASN A 70 -5.80 -9.72 18.72
C ASN A 70 -5.46 -9.55 17.22
N VAL A 71 -4.77 -8.48 16.82
CA VAL A 71 -4.39 -8.28 15.41
C VAL A 71 -3.21 -9.18 15.08
N ASP A 72 -3.41 -10.07 14.10
CA ASP A 72 -2.37 -10.97 13.64
C ASP A 72 -1.59 -10.36 12.48
N LEU A 73 -0.33 -10.01 12.73
CA LEU A 73 0.58 -9.44 11.73
C LEU A 73 1.03 -10.43 10.65
N THR A 74 0.79 -11.73 10.85
CA THR A 74 1.15 -12.77 9.89
C THR A 74 0.08 -12.97 8.81
N THR A 75 -1.10 -12.38 8.99
CA THR A 75 -2.20 -12.44 8.03
C THR A 75 -2.41 -11.08 7.34
N PRO A 76 -3.11 -11.03 6.20
CA PRO A 76 -3.30 -9.78 5.45
C PRO A 76 -3.99 -8.69 6.28
N ILE A 77 -3.50 -7.45 6.15
CA ILE A 77 -4.04 -6.27 6.82
C ILE A 77 -4.40 -5.21 5.78
N ALA A 78 -5.59 -4.64 5.91
CA ALA A 78 -6.02 -3.48 5.14
C ALA A 78 -6.45 -2.34 6.04
N PHE A 79 -6.18 -1.11 5.61
CA PHE A 79 -6.48 0.10 6.40
C PHE A 79 -7.61 0.91 5.78
N ASP A 80 -8.52 1.39 6.64
CA ASP A 80 -9.50 2.44 6.35
C ASP A 80 -9.22 3.60 7.30
N TYR A 81 -8.15 4.33 6.97
CA TYR A 81 -7.71 5.50 7.73
C TYR A 81 -8.80 6.56 7.89
N PRO A 82 -9.64 6.87 6.88
CA PRO A 82 -10.72 7.85 7.06
C PRO A 82 -11.69 7.45 8.17
N LYS A 83 -11.96 6.16 8.37
CA LYS A 83 -12.82 5.69 9.47
C LYS A 83 -12.05 5.25 10.71
N GLN A 84 -10.73 5.39 10.73
CA GLN A 84 -9.87 4.87 11.80
C GLN A 84 -10.06 3.37 12.02
N LEU A 85 -10.16 2.60 10.95
CA LEU A 85 -10.32 1.15 11.03
C LEU A 85 -9.13 0.45 10.40
N LEU A 86 -8.84 -0.73 10.92
CA LEU A 86 -8.05 -1.75 10.25
C LEU A 86 -8.92 -2.99 10.05
N TYR A 87 -8.60 -3.76 9.02
CA TYR A 87 -9.21 -5.04 8.72
C TYR A 87 -8.11 -6.08 8.69
N ASN A 88 -8.33 -7.21 9.37
CA ASN A 88 -7.38 -8.31 9.43
C ASN A 88 -8.14 -9.63 9.28
N ILE A 89 -7.45 -10.70 8.90
CA ILE A 89 -8.05 -12.02 8.74
C ILE A 89 -7.87 -12.82 10.02
N GLN A 90 -8.97 -13.29 10.59
CA GLN A 90 -8.96 -14.23 11.71
C GLN A 90 -9.80 -15.45 11.36
N ALA A 91 -9.15 -16.62 11.32
CA ALA A 91 -9.72 -17.84 10.76
C ALA A 91 -10.29 -17.58 9.36
N GLU A 92 -11.61 -17.65 9.20
CA GLU A 92 -12.31 -17.48 7.91
C GLU A 92 -13.03 -16.13 7.82
N TYR A 93 -12.73 -15.17 8.69
CA TYR A 93 -13.43 -13.88 8.72
C TYR A 93 -12.52 -12.70 8.43
N ILE A 94 -13.04 -11.74 7.67
CA ILE A 94 -12.54 -10.36 7.74
C ILE A 94 -13.07 -9.76 9.03
N VAL A 95 -12.15 -9.39 9.93
CA VAL A 95 -12.44 -8.77 11.22
C VAL A 95 -12.03 -7.31 11.18
N GLN A 96 -12.93 -6.45 11.62
CA GLN A 96 -12.74 -5.02 11.71
C GLN A 96 -12.33 -4.64 13.13
N PHE A 97 -11.26 -3.85 13.25
CA PHE A 97 -10.82 -3.23 14.50
C PHE A 97 -10.74 -1.72 14.33
N PRO A 98 -11.13 -0.92 15.33
CA PRO A 98 -10.74 0.48 15.38
C PRO A 98 -9.23 0.58 15.64
N LEU A 99 -8.57 1.56 15.03
CA LEU A 99 -7.18 1.90 15.33
C LEU A 99 -7.02 2.34 16.80
N PHE A 100 -8.08 2.86 17.41
CA PHE A 100 -8.13 3.24 18.83
C PHE A 100 -9.32 2.59 19.52
N GLY A 101 -9.05 1.83 20.58
CA GLY A 101 -10.06 1.08 21.33
C GLY A 101 -9.73 -0.41 21.39
N THR A 102 -10.67 -1.20 21.88
CA THR A 102 -10.50 -2.64 22.14
C THR A 102 -11.60 -3.50 21.53
N SER A 103 -12.53 -2.90 20.79
CA SER A 103 -13.63 -3.64 20.18
C SER A 103 -13.21 -4.27 18.85
N GLU A 104 -13.78 -5.42 18.53
CA GLU A 104 -13.62 -6.09 17.25
C GLU A 104 -14.97 -6.52 16.70
N ARG A 105 -15.08 -6.64 15.38
CA ARG A 105 -16.31 -7.10 14.72
C ARG A 105 -15.99 -7.95 13.49
N LYS A 106 -16.48 -9.18 13.48
CA LYS A 106 -16.51 -10.01 12.26
C LYS A 106 -17.49 -9.39 11.26
N ILE A 107 -17.02 -9.05 10.07
CA ILE A 107 -17.82 -8.35 9.05
C ILE A 107 -18.11 -9.19 7.81
N TYR A 108 -17.22 -10.12 7.44
CA TYR A 108 -17.42 -11.00 6.29
C TYR A 108 -16.87 -12.39 6.58
N PHE A 109 -17.59 -13.41 6.15
CA PHE A 109 -17.10 -14.78 6.07
C PHE A 109 -16.49 -15.03 4.69
N MET A 110 -15.29 -15.61 4.65
CA MET A 110 -14.52 -15.90 3.45
C MET A 110 -14.32 -17.41 3.37
N GLY A 111 -14.94 -18.05 2.37
CA GLY A 111 -14.76 -19.49 2.14
C GLY A 111 -13.39 -19.87 1.56
N ASP A 112 -12.64 -18.87 1.08
CA ASP A 112 -11.26 -19.05 0.60
C ASP A 112 -10.28 -18.39 1.56
N VAL A 113 -9.08 -18.97 1.68
CA VAL A 113 -7.98 -18.35 2.42
C VAL A 113 -7.49 -17.12 1.65
N ILE A 114 -7.46 -15.97 2.32
CA ILE A 114 -6.98 -14.71 1.76
C ILE A 114 -5.48 -14.59 2.02
N THR A 115 -4.70 -14.43 0.96
CA THR A 115 -3.23 -14.35 1.02
C THR A 115 -2.72 -12.92 0.95
N ASP A 116 -3.51 -11.99 0.38
CA ASP A 116 -3.20 -10.56 0.36
C ASP A 116 -4.51 -9.73 0.27
N MET A 117 -4.52 -8.54 0.85
CA MET A 117 -5.73 -7.71 0.98
C MET A 117 -5.39 -6.23 1.08
N THR A 118 -6.15 -5.41 0.37
CA THR A 118 -6.18 -3.95 0.57
C THR A 118 -7.63 -3.44 0.53
N PHE A 119 -7.86 -2.23 1.04
CA PHE A 119 -9.18 -1.62 1.08
C PHE A 119 -9.13 -0.22 0.49
N ASP A 120 -9.96 0.04 -0.53
CA ASP A 120 -10.17 1.38 -1.04
C ASP A 120 -11.32 2.05 -0.26
N PRO A 121 -11.04 3.09 0.56
CA PRO A 121 -12.06 3.73 1.37
C PRO A 121 -12.99 4.66 0.59
N ILE A 122 -12.59 5.11 -0.60
CA ILE A 122 -13.42 5.99 -1.45
C ILE A 122 -14.50 5.14 -2.12
N LEU A 123 -14.11 3.99 -2.67
CA LEU A 123 -15.03 3.06 -3.32
C LEU A 123 -15.68 2.07 -2.34
N CYS A 124 -15.20 2.02 -1.11
CA CYS A 124 -15.65 1.08 -0.07
C CYS A 124 -15.57 -0.40 -0.54
N VAL A 125 -14.44 -0.76 -1.16
CA VAL A 125 -14.19 -2.12 -1.67
C VAL A 125 -12.94 -2.72 -1.07
N PHE A 126 -12.97 -4.02 -0.82
CA PHE A 126 -11.76 -4.82 -0.62
C PHE A 126 -11.26 -5.33 -1.98
N VAL A 127 -9.95 -5.27 -2.19
CA VAL A 127 -9.26 -5.99 -3.26
C VAL A 127 -8.47 -7.12 -2.59
N LEU A 128 -8.76 -8.36 -2.99
CA LEU A 128 -8.37 -9.57 -2.28
C LEU A 128 -7.66 -10.53 -3.23
N LEU A 129 -6.60 -11.17 -2.76
CA LEU A 129 -6.00 -12.33 -3.40
C LEU A 129 -6.26 -13.58 -2.56
N THR A 130 -6.70 -14.66 -3.20
CA THR A 130 -6.95 -15.93 -2.52
C THR A 130 -5.83 -16.96 -2.75
N ASN A 131 -5.78 -17.98 -1.91
CA ASN A 131 -4.89 -19.14 -2.09
C ASN A 131 -5.19 -19.94 -3.38
N ARG A 132 -6.38 -19.79 -3.96
CA ARG A 132 -6.76 -20.31 -5.29
C ARG A 132 -6.29 -19.42 -6.44
N ARG A 133 -5.47 -18.39 -6.15
CA ARG A 133 -4.96 -17.41 -7.12
C ARG A 133 -6.05 -16.58 -7.79
N GLN A 134 -7.13 -16.31 -7.07
CA GLN A 134 -8.21 -15.45 -7.56
C GLN A 134 -8.00 -14.03 -7.04
N LEU A 135 -7.88 -13.07 -7.96
CA LEU A 135 -7.96 -11.66 -7.63
C LEU A 135 -9.43 -11.23 -7.63
N LYS A 136 -9.93 -10.79 -6.48
CA LYS A 136 -11.34 -10.49 -6.24
C LYS A 136 -11.53 -9.07 -5.77
N ILE A 137 -12.68 -8.50 -6.11
CA ILE A 137 -13.20 -7.26 -5.53
C ILE A 137 -14.45 -7.61 -4.72
N LEU A 138 -14.53 -7.13 -3.48
CA LEU A 138 -15.68 -7.27 -2.60
C LEU A 138 -16.17 -5.91 -2.15
N SER A 139 -17.42 -5.55 -2.49
CA SER A 139 -18.04 -4.31 -2.02
C SER A 139 -18.51 -4.45 -0.58
N LYS A 140 -18.03 -3.55 0.29
CA LYS A 140 -18.52 -3.45 1.68
C LYS A 140 -19.96 -2.93 1.77
N LEU A 141 -20.43 -2.23 0.74
CA LEU A 141 -21.75 -1.59 0.74
C LEU A 141 -22.86 -2.55 0.30
N THR A 142 -22.59 -3.34 -0.75
CA THR A 142 -23.60 -4.19 -1.38
C THR A 142 -23.36 -5.68 -1.15
N ASN A 143 -22.21 -6.06 -0.56
CA ASN A 143 -21.72 -7.45 -0.47
C ASN A 143 -21.52 -8.11 -1.84
N PHE A 144 -21.53 -7.33 -2.93
CA PHE A 144 -21.25 -7.83 -4.26
C PHE A 144 -19.78 -8.24 -4.37
N GLN A 145 -19.55 -9.42 -4.95
CA GLN A 145 -18.22 -9.96 -5.19
C GLN A 145 -18.01 -10.18 -6.69
N HIS A 146 -16.84 -9.79 -7.17
CA HIS A 146 -16.44 -9.95 -8.57
C HIS A 146 -15.03 -10.54 -8.63
N VAL A 147 -14.83 -11.56 -9.46
CA VAL A 147 -13.50 -12.07 -9.79
C VAL A 147 -12.95 -11.24 -10.94
N VAL A 148 -11.86 -10.52 -10.67
CA VAL A 148 -11.16 -9.68 -11.65
C VAL A 148 -10.36 -10.55 -12.61
N TYR A 149 -9.60 -11.49 -12.05
CA TYR A 149 -8.72 -12.37 -12.82
C TYR A 149 -8.40 -13.65 -12.05
N GLU A 150 -8.16 -14.72 -12.80
CA GLU A 150 -7.76 -16.04 -12.30
C GLU A 150 -6.24 -16.24 -12.46
N ASP A 151 -5.64 -17.13 -11.67
CA ASP A 151 -4.20 -17.42 -11.73
C ASP A 151 -3.27 -16.22 -11.41
N VAL A 152 -3.70 -15.33 -10.51
CA VAL A 152 -2.89 -14.23 -9.98
C VAL A 152 -1.99 -14.72 -8.83
N VAL A 153 -0.70 -14.34 -8.87
CA VAL A 153 0.28 -14.70 -7.82
C VAL A 153 0.66 -13.54 -6.91
N GLY A 154 0.39 -12.31 -7.33
CA GLY A 154 0.63 -11.09 -6.56
C GLY A 154 -0.01 -9.89 -7.24
N PHE A 155 -0.41 -8.89 -6.45
CA PHE A 155 -0.99 -7.66 -6.98
C PHE A 155 -0.49 -6.43 -6.22
N GLN A 156 -0.75 -5.26 -6.81
CA GLN A 156 -0.52 -3.96 -6.21
C GLN A 156 -1.66 -3.03 -6.61
N TYR A 157 -2.18 -2.29 -5.63
CA TYR A 157 -3.24 -1.32 -5.84
C TYR A 157 -2.72 0.11 -5.75
N SER A 158 -2.95 0.91 -6.79
CA SER A 158 -2.63 2.33 -6.79
C SER A 158 -3.84 3.14 -6.34
N PHE A 159 -3.79 3.69 -5.13
CA PHE A 159 -4.89 4.49 -4.56
C PHE A 159 -5.16 5.79 -5.30
N HIS A 160 -4.17 6.35 -6.00
CA HIS A 160 -4.32 7.63 -6.70
C HIS A 160 -5.06 7.48 -8.01
N THR A 161 -4.72 6.44 -8.77
CA THR A 161 -5.29 6.16 -10.09
C THR A 161 -6.38 5.10 -10.05
N ARG A 162 -6.58 4.44 -8.89
CA ARG A 162 -7.52 3.32 -8.68
C ARG A 162 -7.30 2.18 -9.68
N LYS A 163 -6.03 1.94 -9.98
CA LYS A 163 -5.56 0.89 -10.89
C LYS A 163 -5.04 -0.29 -10.10
N ILE A 164 -5.30 -1.49 -10.59
CA ILE A 164 -4.70 -2.72 -10.10
C ILE A 164 -3.62 -3.12 -11.10
N SER A 165 -2.40 -3.37 -10.61
CA SER A 165 -1.35 -4.08 -11.35
C SER A 165 -1.19 -5.46 -10.72
N PHE A 166 -1.01 -6.51 -11.52
CA PHE A 166 -0.85 -7.86 -10.98
C PHE A 166 -0.01 -8.75 -11.88
N VAL A 167 0.44 -9.87 -11.31
CA VAL A 167 1.27 -10.87 -11.99
C VAL A 167 0.55 -12.22 -12.00
N THR A 168 0.63 -12.93 -13.11
CA THR A 168 0.08 -14.29 -13.26
C THR A 168 1.12 -15.37 -13.01
N SER A 169 0.71 -16.63 -12.84
CA SER A 169 1.68 -17.72 -12.67
C SER A 169 2.46 -18.06 -13.94
N THR A 170 1.98 -17.61 -15.10
CA THR A 170 2.65 -17.72 -16.39
C THR A 170 3.62 -16.58 -16.68
N ASN A 171 4.06 -15.82 -15.66
CA ASN A 171 4.94 -14.65 -15.79
C ASN A 171 4.39 -13.55 -16.72
N SER A 172 3.08 -13.39 -16.78
CA SER A 172 2.47 -12.21 -17.40
C SER A 172 2.26 -11.14 -16.34
N PHE A 173 2.53 -9.88 -16.68
CA PHE A 173 2.11 -8.74 -15.87
C PHE A 173 0.93 -8.05 -16.53
N CYS A 174 -0.02 -7.62 -15.72
CA CYS A 174 -1.27 -7.07 -16.18
C CYS A 174 -1.62 -5.79 -15.42
N SER A 175 -2.46 -4.96 -16.03
CA SER A 175 -3.07 -3.82 -15.35
C SER A 175 -4.48 -3.53 -15.83
N CYS A 176 -5.30 -2.99 -14.94
CA CYS A 176 -6.65 -2.50 -15.24
C CYS A 176 -7.06 -1.38 -14.29
N ASN A 177 -8.02 -0.56 -14.71
CA ASN A 177 -8.84 0.18 -13.75
C ASN A 177 -9.76 -0.80 -13.00
N LEU A 178 -10.28 -0.37 -11.85
CA LEU A 178 -11.22 -1.18 -11.08
C LEU A 178 -12.47 -1.52 -11.91
N LEU A 179 -12.79 -2.83 -12.04
CA LEU A 179 -13.92 -3.39 -12.82
C LEU A 179 -13.77 -3.34 -14.35
N GLU A 180 -12.64 -2.89 -14.88
CA GLU A 180 -12.34 -2.99 -16.32
C GLU A 180 -11.58 -4.28 -16.64
N LEU A 181 -11.61 -4.67 -17.92
CA LEU A 181 -10.84 -5.83 -18.39
C LEU A 181 -9.33 -5.56 -18.31
N PRO A 182 -8.53 -6.49 -17.79
CA PRO A 182 -7.09 -6.34 -17.72
C PRO A 182 -6.40 -6.47 -19.07
N GLN A 183 -5.41 -5.61 -19.27
CA GLN A 183 -4.43 -5.71 -20.33
C GLN A 183 -3.20 -6.43 -19.78
N CYS A 184 -2.77 -7.49 -20.46
CA CYS A 184 -1.72 -8.39 -19.99
C CYS A 184 -0.61 -8.53 -21.02
N TYR A 185 0.63 -8.60 -20.53
CA TYR A 185 1.84 -8.73 -21.34
C TYR A 185 2.71 -9.84 -20.76
N THR A 186 3.23 -10.71 -21.64
CA THR A 186 4.09 -11.82 -21.22
C THR A 186 5.52 -11.32 -21.04
N SER A 187 6.14 -11.69 -19.92
CA SER A 187 7.55 -11.42 -19.64
C SER A 187 8.37 -12.70 -19.65
N ASN A 188 9.60 -12.61 -20.13
CA ASN A 188 10.59 -13.68 -20.00
C ASN A 188 11.28 -13.67 -18.63
N LEU A 189 11.01 -12.66 -17.80
CA LEU A 189 11.55 -12.54 -16.45
C LEU A 189 10.67 -13.34 -15.48
N ASN A 190 11.30 -13.97 -14.49
CA ASN A 190 10.59 -14.64 -13.39
C ASN A 190 10.08 -13.60 -12.38
N ILE A 191 8.94 -13.00 -12.71
CA ILE A 191 8.35 -11.87 -11.98
C ILE A 191 7.51 -12.34 -10.79
N ARG A 192 7.56 -11.59 -9.68
CA ARG A 192 6.69 -11.80 -8.52
C ARG A 192 5.74 -10.63 -8.24
N HIS A 193 6.17 -9.40 -8.53
CA HIS A 193 5.33 -8.20 -8.41
C HIS A 193 5.57 -7.29 -9.61
N ALA A 194 4.54 -6.56 -10.00
CA ALA A 194 4.60 -5.60 -11.09
C ALA A 194 3.78 -4.36 -10.77
N PHE A 195 4.25 -3.22 -11.27
CA PHE A 195 3.51 -1.96 -11.31
C PHE A 195 3.57 -1.41 -12.73
N VAL A 196 2.40 -1.16 -13.33
CA VAL A 196 2.29 -0.62 -14.69
C VAL A 196 1.76 0.80 -14.64
N ASP A 197 2.51 1.73 -15.21
CA ASP A 197 2.12 3.13 -15.38
C ASP A 197 2.08 3.47 -16.88
N MET A 198 0.91 3.28 -17.47
CA MET A 198 0.67 3.61 -18.88
C MET A 198 0.75 5.11 -19.16
N GLU A 199 0.50 5.98 -18.17
CA GLU A 199 0.54 7.43 -18.37
C GLU A 199 1.97 7.94 -18.49
N ARG A 200 2.92 7.25 -17.87
CA ARG A 200 4.36 7.55 -17.93
C ARG A 200 5.14 6.61 -18.84
N SER A 201 4.44 5.76 -19.57
CA SER A 201 5.01 4.69 -20.38
C SER A 201 6.10 3.90 -19.65
N MET A 202 5.78 3.42 -18.45
CA MET A 202 6.74 2.76 -17.56
C MET A 202 6.16 1.51 -16.90
N VAL A 203 6.99 0.49 -16.72
CA VAL A 203 6.68 -0.70 -15.93
C VAL A 203 7.83 -1.00 -14.96
N LEU A 204 7.47 -1.35 -13.72
CA LEU A 204 8.40 -1.81 -12.70
C LEU A 204 8.12 -3.27 -12.42
N LEU A 205 9.12 -4.13 -12.63
CA LEU A 205 9.01 -5.58 -12.52
C LEU A 205 9.97 -6.08 -11.44
N LEU A 206 9.43 -6.58 -10.33
CA LEU A 206 10.22 -7.20 -9.28
C LEU A 206 10.31 -8.70 -9.52
N THR A 207 11.52 -9.18 -9.73
CA THR A 207 11.82 -10.60 -9.98
C THR A 207 11.94 -11.41 -8.69
N ARG A 208 11.86 -12.74 -8.80
CA ARG A 208 12.10 -13.66 -7.67
C ARG A 208 13.54 -13.61 -7.14
N ASP A 209 14.49 -13.20 -7.96
CA ASP A 209 15.90 -13.05 -7.60
C ASP A 209 16.19 -11.69 -6.91
N ASN A 210 15.15 -11.00 -6.40
CA ASN A 210 15.25 -9.70 -5.75
C ASN A 210 15.88 -8.61 -6.63
N LYS A 211 15.66 -8.67 -7.96
CA LYS A 211 16.02 -7.61 -8.90
C LYS A 211 14.78 -6.85 -9.32
N LEU A 212 14.75 -5.54 -9.10
CA LEU A 212 13.71 -4.64 -9.61
C LEU A 212 14.16 -4.08 -10.96
N VAL A 213 13.41 -4.38 -12.01
CA VAL A 213 13.64 -3.90 -13.38
C VAL A 213 12.69 -2.75 -13.66
N ILE A 214 13.23 -1.58 -13.95
CA ILE A 214 12.47 -0.38 -14.31
C ILE A 214 12.59 -0.21 -15.82
N GLN A 215 11.48 -0.38 -16.56
CA GLN A 215 11.46 -0.29 -18.01
C GLN A 215 10.60 0.89 -18.45
N LYS A 216 11.12 1.68 -19.39
CA LYS A 216 10.33 2.65 -20.14
C LYS A 216 10.01 2.07 -21.51
N PHE A 217 8.83 2.36 -22.02
CA PHE A 217 8.37 1.90 -23.31
C PHE A 217 7.84 3.05 -24.18
N GLU A 218 7.67 2.80 -25.47
CA GLU A 218 7.18 3.83 -26.41
C GLU A 218 5.65 3.81 -26.52
N ALA A 219 5.10 2.76 -27.11
CA ALA A 219 3.66 2.61 -27.34
C ALA A 219 3.00 1.70 -26.31
N ASP A 220 3.65 0.56 -26.02
CA ASP A 220 3.18 -0.43 -25.06
C ASP A 220 4.35 -1.17 -24.40
N PRO A 221 4.13 -1.88 -23.27
CA PRO A 221 5.17 -2.59 -22.54
C PRO A 221 5.99 -3.64 -23.31
N THR A 222 5.62 -4.00 -24.55
CA THR A 222 6.43 -4.89 -25.41
C THR A 222 7.52 -4.14 -26.18
N THR A 223 7.39 -2.82 -26.30
CA THR A 223 8.32 -1.93 -27.02
C THR A 223 9.28 -1.22 -26.06
N ILE A 224 10.24 -1.97 -25.52
CA ILE A 224 11.17 -1.45 -24.51
C ILE A 224 12.09 -0.40 -25.14
N HIS A 225 12.03 0.82 -24.60
CA HIS A 225 12.89 1.94 -24.97
C HIS A 225 14.16 1.98 -24.10
N SER A 226 14.00 1.82 -22.79
CA SER A 226 15.13 1.74 -21.85
C SER A 226 14.80 0.85 -20.66
N SER A 227 15.83 0.30 -20.02
CA SER A 227 15.70 -0.60 -18.87
C SER A 227 16.86 -0.39 -17.90
N ILE A 228 16.52 -0.29 -16.60
CA ILE A 228 17.49 -0.17 -15.51
C ILE A 228 17.20 -1.27 -14.50
N ASP A 229 18.26 -1.94 -14.04
CA ASP A 229 18.19 -2.97 -13.02
C ASP A 229 18.66 -2.44 -11.67
N VAL A 230 17.84 -2.62 -10.64
CA VAL A 230 18.17 -2.32 -9.23
C VAL A 230 18.24 -3.64 -8.46
N PRO A 231 19.44 -4.11 -8.07
CA PRO A 231 19.59 -5.37 -7.34
C PRO A 231 19.20 -5.23 -5.86
N GLY A 232 18.98 -6.36 -5.18
CA GLY A 232 18.77 -6.42 -3.73
C GLY A 232 17.41 -5.93 -3.24
N VAL A 233 16.44 -5.72 -4.14
CA VAL A 233 15.12 -5.20 -3.79
C VAL A 233 14.20 -6.32 -3.31
N SER A 234 13.67 -6.22 -2.09
CA SER A 234 12.71 -7.20 -1.56
C SER A 234 11.26 -6.80 -1.81
N HIS A 235 10.92 -5.51 -1.68
CA HIS A 235 9.57 -4.99 -1.86
C HIS A 235 9.65 -3.57 -2.39
N PHE A 236 8.62 -3.10 -3.09
CA PHE A 236 8.55 -1.72 -3.56
C PHE A 236 7.13 -1.19 -3.64
N THR A 237 7.01 0.13 -3.64
CA THR A 237 5.80 0.85 -3.99
C THR A 237 6.13 2.16 -4.68
N VAL A 238 5.19 2.64 -5.49
CA VAL A 238 5.35 3.87 -6.27
C VAL A 238 4.31 4.89 -5.82
N TYR A 239 4.75 6.14 -5.68
CA TYR A 239 3.88 7.29 -5.53
C TYR A 239 4.43 8.45 -6.35
N ASP A 240 3.64 8.90 -7.33
CA ASP A 240 4.03 9.97 -8.24
C ASP A 240 5.40 9.67 -8.91
N HIS A 241 6.37 10.59 -8.84
CA HIS A 241 7.72 10.41 -9.41
C HIS A 241 8.69 9.66 -8.47
N HIS A 242 8.19 9.07 -7.38
CA HIS A 242 9.01 8.46 -6.35
C HIS A 242 8.77 6.95 -6.25
N LEU A 243 9.87 6.22 -6.36
CA LEU A 243 9.97 4.81 -6.06
C LEU A 243 10.46 4.66 -4.61
N TYR A 244 9.70 3.96 -3.80
CA TYR A 244 10.08 3.56 -2.45
C TYR A 244 10.29 2.05 -2.42
N PHE A 245 11.44 1.59 -1.96
CA PHE A 245 11.75 0.17 -1.98
C PHE A 245 12.58 -0.24 -0.76
N LEU A 246 12.56 -1.54 -0.49
CA LEU A 246 13.35 -2.15 0.58
C LEU A 246 14.58 -2.82 -0.02
N SER A 247 15.76 -2.38 0.39
CA SER A 247 17.06 -3.01 0.08
C SER A 247 17.69 -3.47 1.39
N ASP A 248 17.90 -4.78 1.54
CA ASP A 248 18.38 -5.40 2.81
C ASP A 248 17.57 -4.92 4.04
N GLY A 249 16.26 -4.79 3.85
CA GLY A 249 15.32 -4.32 4.87
C GLY A 249 15.37 -2.82 5.19
N GLN A 250 16.19 -2.04 4.49
CA GLN A 250 16.24 -0.58 4.61
C GLN A 250 15.33 0.09 3.57
N LEU A 251 14.59 1.12 4.00
CA LEU A 251 13.80 1.95 3.11
C LEU A 251 14.67 2.92 2.33
N VAL A 252 14.64 2.76 1.01
CA VAL A 252 15.31 3.62 0.04
C VAL A 252 14.24 4.33 -0.79
N ASN A 253 14.50 5.60 -1.10
CA ASN A 253 13.73 6.36 -2.06
C ASN A 253 14.59 6.67 -3.29
N ARG A 254 13.99 6.55 -4.47
CA ARG A 254 14.58 6.94 -5.74
C ARG A 254 13.60 7.80 -6.51
N ASN A 255 14.08 8.94 -7.03
CA ASN A 255 13.31 9.71 -7.99
C ASN A 255 13.43 9.07 -9.38
N LEU A 256 12.30 8.81 -10.03
CA LEU A 256 12.21 8.10 -11.31
C LEU A 256 12.60 8.96 -12.52
N ASP A 257 12.73 10.28 -12.35
CA ASP A 257 13.11 11.22 -13.41
C ASP A 257 14.59 11.61 -13.35
N THR A 258 15.17 11.69 -12.15
CA THR A 258 16.52 12.25 -11.92
C THR A 258 17.57 11.22 -11.51
N GLU A 259 17.19 9.95 -11.34
CA GLU A 259 18.05 8.84 -10.86
C GLU A 259 18.68 9.04 -9.48
N VAL A 260 18.32 10.11 -8.75
CA VAL A 260 18.83 10.38 -7.41
C VAL A 260 18.24 9.40 -6.41
N GLU A 261 19.11 8.69 -5.70
CA GLU A 261 18.77 7.77 -4.62
C GLU A 261 19.06 8.39 -3.25
N LYS A 262 18.14 8.18 -2.31
CA LYS A 262 18.23 8.63 -0.92
C LYS A 262 17.87 7.48 0.01
N LEU A 263 18.81 7.08 0.85
CA LEU A 263 18.55 6.16 1.96
C LEU A 263 17.82 6.92 3.08
N LEU A 264 16.64 6.43 3.51
CA LEU A 264 15.75 7.16 4.41
C LEU A 264 15.75 6.66 5.85
N LEU A 265 16.68 5.76 6.24
CA LEU A 265 16.71 5.17 7.58
C LEU A 265 18.12 5.04 8.18
N ALA A 266 18.12 4.94 9.50
CA ALA A 266 19.22 4.43 10.30
C ALA A 266 18.67 3.42 11.34
N TRP A 267 19.54 2.57 11.85
CA TRP A 267 19.32 1.53 12.87
C TRP A 267 18.27 1.89 13.96
N PRO A 268 17.43 0.95 14.45
CA PRO A 268 17.50 -0.53 14.33
C PRO A 268 16.51 -1.17 13.35
N PHE A 269 15.91 -0.42 12.42
CA PHE A 269 14.83 -0.96 11.59
C PHE A 269 15.33 -2.00 10.56
N ASN A 270 14.60 -3.12 10.46
CA ASN A 270 14.75 -4.12 9.41
C ASN A 270 13.36 -4.52 8.92
N PHE A 271 12.92 -3.92 7.81
CA PHE A 271 11.58 -4.08 7.28
C PHE A 271 11.49 -5.29 6.34
N ASN A 272 10.38 -6.01 6.41
CA ASN A 272 10.11 -7.16 5.54
C ASN A 272 9.00 -6.89 4.52
N ASN A 273 8.25 -5.79 4.63
CA ASN A 273 7.25 -5.37 3.64
C ASN A 273 7.02 -3.84 3.68
N ILE A 274 6.51 -3.29 2.57
CA ILE A 274 6.12 -1.88 2.41
C ILE A 274 4.79 -1.82 1.64
N ALA A 275 3.87 -0.99 2.13
CA ALA A 275 2.63 -0.67 1.45
C ALA A 275 2.42 0.85 1.39
N PHE A 276 1.95 1.35 0.26
CA PHE A 276 1.53 2.73 0.12
C PHE A 276 0.05 2.88 0.45
N HIS A 277 -0.31 3.90 1.23
CA HIS A 277 -1.71 4.24 1.50
C HIS A 277 -1.97 5.73 1.33
N ARG A 278 -3.14 6.04 0.75
CA ARG A 278 -3.70 7.38 0.75
C ARG A 278 -4.69 7.53 1.92
N VAL A 279 -4.47 8.54 2.74
CA VAL A 279 -5.27 8.85 3.92
C VAL A 279 -6.11 10.10 3.65
N ALA A 280 -7.43 9.98 3.76
CA ALA A 280 -8.31 11.15 3.85
C ALA A 280 -8.46 11.53 5.33
N LEU A 281 -8.20 12.78 5.68
CA LEU A 281 -8.43 13.29 7.03
C LEU A 281 -9.84 13.88 7.10
N GLN A 282 -10.65 13.39 8.04
CA GLN A 282 -11.98 13.95 8.25
C GLN A 282 -11.89 15.41 8.69
N ARG A 283 -12.60 16.30 8.00
CA ARG A 283 -12.83 17.68 8.43
C ARG A 283 -13.89 17.67 9.53
N ILE A 284 -13.58 18.21 10.71
CA ILE A 284 -14.60 18.44 11.74
C ILE A 284 -15.50 19.56 11.24
N LEU A 285 -16.71 19.21 10.78
CA LEU A 285 -17.81 20.17 10.71
C LEU A 285 -18.21 20.44 12.16
N ARG A 286 -17.85 21.63 12.67
CA ARG A 286 -18.42 22.14 13.92
C ARG A 286 -19.89 22.45 13.62
N PHE A 287 -20.80 21.68 14.18
CA PHE A 287 -22.20 22.07 14.34
C PHE A 287 -22.32 22.85 15.66
#